data_AF-A0A7V2KRQ5-F1
#
_entry.id   AF-A0A7V2KRQ5-F1
#
_cell.length_a   1.000
_cell.length_b   1.000
_cell.length_c   1.000
_cell.angle_alpha   90.00
_cell.angle_beta   90.00
_cell.angle_gamma   90.00
#
_symmetry.space_group_name_H-M   'P 1'
#
loop_
_entity.id
_entity.type
_entity.pdbx_description
1 polymer ?
#
loop_
_entity_poly.entity_id
_entity_poly.type
_entity_poly.pdbx_seq_one_letter_code
_entity_poly.pdbx_strand_id
1 'polypeptide(L)'
;MIPLTLQELARISGVSQSYLGRIENGERFPSAPILRRIAQPLGFSENELFVLAGYLPPQSETIAESGAGFNHTAIHPHVARELAKESIETQYAVLTILSILKSLSKYKYT
;
A
#
# COMPACT_ATOMS: atom_id res chain seq x y z
N MET A 1 -16.17 -5.22 -13.97
CA MET A 1 -14.90 -5.14 -14.71
C MET A 1 -14.87 -6.28 -15.71
N ILE A 2 -14.63 -5.99 -16.98
CA ILE A 2 -14.43 -7.03 -17.99
C ILE A 2 -12.99 -7.55 -17.80
N PRO A 3 -12.78 -8.87 -17.62
CA PRO A 3 -11.43 -9.40 -17.47
C PRO A 3 -10.63 -9.19 -18.75
N LEU A 4 -9.43 -8.63 -18.63
CA LEU A 4 -8.47 -8.54 -19.73
C LEU A 4 -8.05 -9.96 -20.15
N THR A 5 -8.10 -10.25 -21.46
CA THR A 5 -7.53 -11.50 -21.98
C THR A 5 -6.00 -11.39 -22.00
N LEU A 6 -5.30 -12.53 -21.94
CA LEU A 6 -3.84 -12.56 -22.09
C LEU A 6 -3.34 -11.91 -23.38
N GLN A 7 -4.10 -12.05 -24.46
CA GLN A 7 -3.79 -11.44 -25.75
C GLN A 7 -3.84 -9.91 -25.67
N GLU A 8 -4.86 -9.37 -24.99
CA GLU A 8 -5.01 -7.92 -24.83
C GLU A 8 -3.95 -7.36 -23.89
N LEU A 9 -3.63 -8.06 -22.80
CA LEU A 9 -2.53 -7.70 -21.91
C LEU A 9 -1.19 -7.69 -22.66
N ALA A 10 -0.93 -8.68 -23.51
CA ALA A 10 0.28 -8.74 -24.33
C ALA A 10 0.38 -7.53 -25.26
N ARG A 11 -0.73 -7.16 -25.91
CA ARG A 11 -0.82 -6.02 -26.82
C ARG A 11 -0.53 -4.69 -26.12
N ILE A 12 -1.09 -4.47 -24.93
CA ILE A 12 -0.96 -3.20 -24.20
C ILE A 12 0.41 -3.10 -23.50
N SER A 13 0.87 -4.17 -22.85
CA SER A 13 2.16 -4.18 -22.11
C SER A 13 3.38 -4.30 -23.04
N GLY A 14 3.18 -4.78 -24.27
CA GLY A 14 4.24 -5.16 -25.21
C GLY A 14 5.07 -6.37 -24.76
N VAL A 15 4.57 -7.14 -23.80
CA VAL A 15 5.17 -8.40 -23.35
C VAL A 15 4.57 -9.53 -24.20
N SER A 16 5.36 -10.51 -24.61
CA SER A 16 4.84 -11.58 -25.47
C SER A 16 3.78 -12.40 -24.74
N GLN A 17 2.69 -12.74 -25.45
CA GLN A 17 1.60 -13.55 -24.90
C GLN A 17 2.09 -14.91 -24.38
N SER A 18 3.06 -15.53 -25.06
CA SER A 18 3.69 -16.78 -24.59
C SER A 18 4.39 -16.60 -23.25
N TYR A 19 5.14 -15.52 -23.05
CA TYR A 19 5.83 -15.28 -21.78
C TYR A 19 4.84 -14.97 -20.65
N LEU A 20 3.78 -14.20 -20.93
CA LEU A 20 2.69 -13.95 -19.98
C LEU A 20 1.98 -15.25 -19.57
N GLY A 21 1.71 -16.15 -20.52
CA GLY A 21 1.13 -17.46 -20.21
C GLY A 21 2.04 -18.31 -19.31
N ARG A 22 3.37 -18.22 -19.47
CA ARG A 22 4.32 -18.90 -18.57
C ARG A 22 4.33 -18.29 -17.17
N ILE A 23 4.11 -16.98 -17.05
CA ILE A 23 3.96 -16.31 -15.76
C ILE A 23 2.65 -16.73 -15.08
N GLU A 24 1.53 -16.73 -15.81
CA GLU A 24 0.21 -17.14 -15.32
C GLU A 24 0.20 -18.59 -14.81
N ASN A 25 0.90 -19.48 -15.51
CA ASN A 25 1.08 -20.87 -15.09
C ASN A 25 2.15 -21.07 -14.00
N GLY A 26 2.81 -20.01 -13.53
CA GLY A 26 3.85 -20.07 -12.48
C GLY A 26 5.19 -20.66 -12.92
N GLU A 27 5.40 -20.93 -14.21
CA GLU A 27 6.67 -21.47 -14.74
C GLU A 27 7.80 -20.43 -14.76
N ARG A 28 7.43 -19.15 -14.78
CA ARG A 28 8.37 -18.03 -14.86
C ARG A 28 7.97 -16.93 -13.90
N PHE A 29 8.97 -16.46 -13.16
CA PHE A 29 8.81 -15.28 -12.32
C PHE A 29 9.14 -14.02 -13.13
N PRO A 30 8.25 -13.02 -13.20
CA PRO A 30 8.45 -11.82 -13.99
C PRO A 30 9.49 -10.90 -13.35
N SER A 31 10.43 -10.36 -14.12
CA SER A 31 11.37 -9.37 -13.60
C SER A 31 10.68 -8.04 -13.28
N ALA A 32 11.32 -7.20 -12.45
CA ALA A 32 10.80 -5.87 -12.10
C ALA A 32 10.40 -5.01 -13.33
N PRO A 33 11.20 -4.93 -14.41
CA PRO A 33 10.77 -4.23 -15.63
C PRO A 33 9.53 -4.80 -16.29
N ILE A 34 9.33 -6.12 -16.25
CA ILE A 34 8.13 -6.78 -16.79
C ILE A 34 6.92 -6.44 -15.92
N LEU A 35 7.06 -6.53 -14.59
CA LEU A 35 6.00 -6.17 -13.64
C LEU A 35 5.49 -4.75 -13.86
N ARG A 36 6.39 -3.77 -14.02
CA ARG A 36 6.01 -2.38 -14.33
C ARG A 36 5.16 -2.26 -15.60
N ARG A 37 5.54 -2.98 -16.64
CA ARG A 37 4.86 -2.96 -17.94
C ARG A 37 3.46 -3.57 -17.91
N ILE A 38 3.21 -4.53 -17.02
CA ILE A 38 1.90 -5.19 -16.88
C ILE A 38 1.03 -4.59 -15.76
N ALA A 39 1.61 -3.81 -14.83
CA ALA A 39 0.87 -3.18 -13.74
C ALA A 39 -0.24 -2.23 -14.22
N GLN A 40 0.12 -1.25 -15.05
CA GLN A 40 -0.85 -0.26 -15.56
C GLN A 40 -1.99 -0.90 -16.38
N PRO A 41 -1.72 -1.80 -17.36
CA PRO A 41 -2.79 -2.49 -18.07
C PRO A 41 -3.75 -3.29 -17.18
N LEU A 42 -3.24 -3.84 -16.07
CA LEU A 42 -4.03 -4.60 -15.10
C LEU A 42 -4.74 -3.69 -14.08
N GLY A 43 -4.50 -2.38 -14.10
CA GLY A 43 -5.11 -1.41 -13.18
C GLY A 43 -4.44 -1.37 -11.80
N PHE A 44 -3.21 -1.86 -11.66
CA PHE A 44 -2.42 -1.76 -10.44
C PHE A 44 -1.40 -0.62 -10.53
N SER A 45 -1.10 -0.01 -9.39
CA SER A 45 0.15 0.71 -9.23
C SER A 45 1.34 -0.27 -9.27
N GLU A 46 2.53 0.24 -9.61
CA GLU A 46 3.74 -0.59 -9.59
C GLU A 46 3.99 -1.17 -8.19
N ASN A 47 3.79 -0.37 -7.14
CA ASN A 47 4.04 -0.81 -5.77
C ASN A 47 3.12 -1.96 -5.36
N GLU A 48 1.81 -1.85 -5.64
CA GLU A 48 0.83 -2.91 -5.36
C GLU A 48 1.23 -4.21 -6.06
N LEU A 49 1.56 -4.16 -7.35
CA LEU A 49 1.91 -5.37 -8.07
C LEU A 49 3.24 -5.97 -7.61
N PHE A 50 4.21 -5.15 -7.20
CA PHE A 50 5.48 -5.62 -6.65
C PHE A 50 5.30 -6.30 -5.29
N VAL A 51 4.40 -5.78 -4.44
CA VAL A 51 4.03 -6.44 -3.17
C VAL A 51 3.35 -7.78 -3.44
N LEU A 52 2.37 -7.81 -4.35
CA LEU A 52 1.66 -9.05 -4.72
C LEU A 52 2.61 -10.10 -5.33
N ALA A 53 3.57 -9.66 -6.12
CA ALA A 53 4.61 -10.51 -6.68
C ALA A 53 5.71 -10.88 -5.67
N GLY A 54 5.66 -10.40 -4.42
CA GLY A 54 6.66 -10.73 -3.39
C GLY A 54 8.03 -10.06 -3.57
N TYR A 55 8.12 -9.05 -4.44
CA TYR A 55 9.33 -8.24 -4.61
C TYR A 55 9.52 -7.21 -3.49
N LEU A 56 8.43 -6.80 -2.85
CA LEU A 56 8.43 -5.86 -1.74
C LEU A 56 7.64 -6.43 -0.57
N PRO A 57 8.02 -6.13 0.68
CA PRO A 57 7.17 -6.42 1.82
C PRO A 57 5.87 -5.62 1.69
N PRO A 58 4.73 -6.13 2.20
CA PRO A 58 3.50 -5.36 2.25
C PRO A 58 3.76 -4.09 3.07
N GLN A 59 3.88 -2.98 2.37
CA GLN A 59 3.96 -1.67 3.02
C GLN A 59 2.58 -1.44 3.62
N SER A 60 2.51 -1.38 4.96
CA SER A 60 1.31 -0.89 5.64
C SER A 60 1.03 0.49 5.05
N GLU A 61 -0.02 0.59 4.24
CA GLU A 61 -0.35 1.76 3.43
C GLU A 61 -0.14 3.06 4.22
N THR A 62 0.98 3.71 3.95
CA THR A 62 1.13 5.15 4.15
C THR A 62 1.29 5.68 2.73
N ILE A 63 0.16 5.75 2.03
CA ILE A 63 0.06 6.26 0.67
C ILE A 63 0.32 7.76 0.73
N ALA A 64 1.37 8.22 0.04
CA ALA A 64 1.58 9.63 -0.23
C ALA A 64 0.71 10.06 -1.42
N GLU A 65 -0.42 10.69 -1.06
CA GLU A 65 -1.04 11.88 -1.66
C GLU A 65 -1.57 11.86 -3.11
N SER A 66 -2.89 11.70 -3.20
CA SER A 66 -3.78 12.71 -3.81
C SER A 66 -5.20 12.52 -3.27
N GLY A 67 -5.57 13.33 -2.27
CA GLY A 67 -6.91 13.36 -1.68
C GLY A 67 -6.93 13.03 -0.18
N ALA A 68 -6.64 14.03 0.66
CA ALA A 68 -7.10 14.15 2.04
C ALA A 68 -7.15 12.85 2.90
N GLY A 69 -6.00 12.21 3.11
CA GLY A 69 -5.84 11.10 4.05
C GLY A 69 -5.00 11.52 5.24
N PHE A 70 -5.60 11.53 6.44
CA PHE A 70 -4.95 11.87 7.70
C PHE A 70 -3.69 11.04 7.96
N ASN A 71 -2.53 11.70 7.99
CA ASN A 71 -1.26 11.12 8.41
C ASN A 71 -1.38 10.54 9.83
N HIS A 72 -1.29 9.21 9.98
CA HIS A 72 -1.31 8.51 11.28
C HIS A 72 -0.05 8.74 12.16
N THR A 73 0.67 9.84 11.93
CA THR A 73 1.82 10.27 12.74
C THR A 73 1.78 11.76 13.11
N ALA A 74 0.85 12.56 12.56
CA ALA A 74 0.70 13.95 12.94
C ALA A 74 -0.66 14.16 13.62
N ILE A 75 -0.64 14.44 14.92
CA ILE A 75 -1.81 14.98 15.62
C ILE A 75 -2.27 16.21 14.82
N HIS A 76 -3.55 16.28 14.46
CA HIS A 76 -4.09 17.40 13.69
C HIS A 76 -3.66 18.73 14.35
N PRO A 77 -3.13 19.71 13.60
CA PRO A 77 -2.50 20.90 14.19
C PRO A 77 -3.39 21.64 15.20
N HIS A 78 -4.70 21.68 14.97
CA HIS A 78 -5.66 22.22 15.93
C HIS A 78 -5.70 21.41 17.24
N VAL A 79 -5.79 20.08 17.14
CA VAL A 79 -5.83 19.19 18.31
C VAL A 79 -4.51 19.27 19.09
N ALA A 80 -3.38 19.34 18.38
CA ALA A 80 -2.08 19.54 19.01
C ALA A 80 -2.01 20.88 19.75
N ARG A 81 -2.59 21.94 19.17
CA ARG A 81 -2.61 23.28 19.78
C ARG A 81 -3.56 23.38 20.96
N GLU A 82 -4.68 22.66 20.95
CA GLU A 82 -5.57 22.56 22.12
C GLU A 82 -4.91 21.72 23.21
N LEU A 83 -4.32 20.57 22.88
CA LEU A 83 -3.62 19.73 23.85
C LEU A 83 -2.42 20.46 24.49
N ALA A 84 -1.73 21.32 23.73
CA ALA A 84 -0.63 22.13 24.25
C ALA A 84 -1.06 23.18 25.29
N LYS A 85 -2.35 23.52 25.38
CA LYS A 85 -2.89 24.41 26.41
C LYS A 85 -3.18 23.68 27.73
N GLU A 86 -3.23 22.35 27.72
CA GLU A 86 -3.50 21.54 28.90
C GLU A 86 -2.24 21.40 29.77
N SER A 87 -2.42 20.97 31.02
CA SER A 87 -1.30 20.67 31.92
C SER A 87 -0.45 19.51 31.38
N ILE A 88 0.83 19.48 31.74
CA ILE A 88 1.78 18.48 31.24
C ILE A 88 1.35 17.05 31.60
N GLU A 89 0.72 16.85 32.75
CA GLU A 89 0.18 15.58 33.22
C GLU A 89 -0.93 15.07 32.29
N THR A 90 -1.84 15.96 31.88
CA THR A 90 -2.92 15.64 30.95
C THR A 90 -2.37 15.28 29.57
N GLN A 91 -1.36 16.02 29.09
CA GLN A 91 -0.69 15.71 27.82
C GLN A 91 -0.06 14.31 27.84
N TYR A 92 0.66 13.96 28.91
CA TYR A 92 1.25 12.63 29.06
C TYR A 92 0.21 11.52 29.20
N ALA A 93 -0.88 11.75 29.93
CA ALA A 93 -1.97 10.78 30.06
C ALA A 93 -2.58 10.46 28.67
N VAL A 94 -2.87 11.50 27.87
CA VAL A 94 -3.43 11.36 26.53
C VAL A 94 -2.48 10.59 25.61
N LEU A 95 -1.19 10.97 25.57
CA LEU A 95 -0.20 10.27 24.74
C LEU A 95 -0.02 8.80 25.16
N THR A 96 -0.04 8.52 26.46
CA THR A 96 0.06 7.15 27.00
C THR A 96 -1.13 6.30 26.55
N ILE A 97 -2.35 6.82 26.67
CA ILE A 97 -3.57 6.13 26.23
C ILE A 97 -3.51 5.86 24.72
N LEU A 98 -3.16 6.86 23.91
CA LEU A 98 -3.05 6.72 22.46
C LEU A 98 -2.00 5.66 22.07
N SER A 99 -0.87 5.62 22.77
CA SER A 99 0.18 4.60 22.56
C SER A 99 -0.32 3.19 22.86
N ILE A 100 -1.05 3.01 23.97
CA ILE A 100 -1.66 1.73 24.35
C ILE A 100 -2.69 1.29 23.29
N LEU A 101 -3.59 2.18 22.88
CA LEU A 101 -4.59 1.87 21.84
C LEU A 101 -3.93 1.47 20.52
N LYS A 102 -2.84 2.15 20.12
CA LYS A 102 -2.05 1.83 18.93
C LYS A 102 -1.31 0.49 19.06
N SER A 103 -0.87 0.11 20.25
CA SER A 103 -0.27 -1.20 20.51
C SER A 103 -1.31 -2.30 20.36
N LEU A 104 -2.48 -2.14 20.97
CA LEU A 104 -3.58 -3.11 20.92
C LEU A 104 -4.13 -3.33 19.51
N SER A 105 -4.17 -2.30 18.67
CA SER A 105 -4.62 -2.45 17.27
C SER A 105 -3.68 -3.31 16.42
N LYS A 106 -2.39 -3.41 16.76
CA LYS A 106 -1.43 -4.27 16.04
C LYS A 106 -1.63 -5.76 16.30
N TYR A 107 -2.36 -6.13 17.35
CA TYR A 107 -2.59 -7.54 17.72
C TYR A 107 -3.87 -8.15 17.15
N LYS A 108 -4.68 -7.39 16.40
CA LYS A 108 -6.00 -7.85 15.93
C LYS A 108 -6.00 -8.58 14.57
N TYR A 109 -4.83 -8.91 14.03
CA TYR A 109 -4.67 -9.64 12.76
C TYR A 109 -3.52 -10.66 12.82
N THR A 110 -3.61 -11.61 13.75
CA THR A 110 -2.83 -12.87 13.69
C THR A 110 -3.80 -14.04 13.66
#